data_AF-A0A124C3K6-F1
#
_entry.id   AF-A0A124C3K6-F1
#
_cell.length_a   1.000
_cell.length_b   1.000
_cell.length_c   1.000
_cell.angle_alpha   90.00
_cell.angle_beta   90.00
_cell.angle_gamma   90.00
#
_symmetry.space_group_name_H-M   'P 1'
#
loop_
_entity.id
_entity.type
_entity.pdbx_description
1 polymer ?
#
loop_
_entity_poly.entity_id
_entity_poly.type
_entity_poly.pdbx_seq_one_letter_code
_entity_poly.pdbx_strand_id
1 'polypeptide(L)'
;MGTVGDGAHDAGTGRLLREALADAAYDITPQAVPLRAIEHHGRAVRRRRRAAALGTGCALLLLPFALVLTLRPGGPPPTVRPMAPPAPTASASLTPARIAGPYAGQTRVVEPGERVDVGKGTQIWLTGKGKHAYEPVMSELVEFQNLFDEDIDRSRPGAAMQEATSGTDYALLSGLYFGTRTPAAGVRLELRDGRTLDGTVLRLSGEKEWGAWYVLTHRKAGTPHAERLRSLTEKVTVYDKEGTVLVSRTFDD
;
A
#
# COMPACT_ATOMS: atom_id res chain seq x y z
N MET A 1 -39.88 -37.96 38.89
CA MET A 1 -38.67 -38.65 38.43
C MET A 1 -37.93 -37.67 37.54
N GLY A 2 -37.14 -36.78 38.17
CA GLY A 2 -36.57 -35.58 37.54
C GLY A 2 -35.06 -35.71 37.40
N THR A 3 -34.60 -35.59 36.17
CA THR A 3 -33.20 -35.53 35.73
C THR A 3 -32.53 -34.24 36.20
N VAL A 4 -31.55 -34.36 37.08
CA VAL A 4 -30.56 -33.31 37.38
C VAL A 4 -29.21 -33.99 37.48
N GLY A 5 -28.27 -33.65 36.60
CA GLY A 5 -26.89 -34.14 36.75
C GLY A 5 -26.01 -34.09 35.50
N ASP A 6 -26.07 -33.05 34.67
CA ASP A 6 -25.15 -32.93 33.51
C ASP A 6 -24.33 -31.62 33.51
N GLY A 7 -24.79 -30.57 34.19
CA GLY A 7 -24.10 -29.26 34.21
C GLY A 7 -22.90 -29.14 35.17
N ALA A 8 -22.74 -30.08 36.12
CA ALA A 8 -21.67 -30.01 37.12
C ALA A 8 -20.35 -30.65 36.66
N HIS A 9 -20.41 -31.58 35.70
CA HIS A 9 -19.22 -32.29 35.19
C HIS A 9 -18.41 -31.46 34.18
N ASP A 10 -19.06 -30.60 33.39
CA ASP A 10 -18.41 -29.81 32.34
C ASP A 10 -17.51 -28.68 32.90
N ALA A 11 -18.00 -27.95 33.91
CA ALA A 11 -17.24 -26.88 34.55
C ALA A 11 -15.98 -27.40 35.29
N GLY A 12 -16.05 -28.61 35.84
CA GLY A 12 -14.92 -29.29 36.48
C GLY A 12 -13.84 -29.70 35.49
N THR A 13 -14.25 -30.28 34.36
CA THR A 13 -13.34 -30.69 33.27
C THR A 13 -12.60 -29.49 32.68
N GLY A 14 -13.30 -28.37 32.44
CA GLY A 14 -12.68 -27.15 31.92
C GLY A 14 -11.70 -26.48 32.89
N ARG A 15 -11.82 -26.72 34.20
CA ARG A 15 -10.85 -26.26 35.20
C ARG A 15 -9.61 -27.15 35.22
N LEU A 16 -9.80 -28.47 35.21
CA LEU A 16 -8.70 -29.45 35.20
C LEU A 16 -7.84 -29.33 33.93
N LEU A 17 -8.46 -29.06 32.77
CA LEU A 17 -7.73 -28.81 31.52
C LEU A 17 -6.87 -27.54 31.58
N ARG A 18 -7.38 -26.47 32.20
CA ARG A 18 -6.62 -25.21 32.36
C ARG A 18 -5.46 -25.37 33.35
N GLU A 19 -5.67 -26.11 34.43
CA GLU A 19 -4.61 -26.42 35.40
C GLU A 19 -3.53 -27.30 34.75
N ALA A 20 -3.90 -28.34 33.99
CA ALA A 20 -2.94 -29.18 33.28
C ALA A 20 -2.17 -28.45 32.17
N LEU A 21 -2.81 -27.54 31.43
CA LEU A 21 -2.14 -26.71 30.42
C LEU A 21 -1.20 -25.67 31.06
N ALA A 22 -1.60 -25.09 32.20
CA ALA A 22 -0.75 -24.15 32.93
C ALA A 22 0.48 -24.86 33.50
N ASP A 23 0.33 -26.05 34.05
CA ASP A 23 1.42 -26.88 34.56
C ASP A 23 2.39 -27.26 33.43
N ALA A 24 1.88 -27.73 32.30
CA ALA A 24 2.70 -28.05 31.12
C ALA A 24 3.43 -26.83 30.54
N ALA A 25 2.90 -25.61 30.70
CA ALA A 25 3.55 -24.39 30.25
C ALA A 25 4.74 -23.98 31.14
N TYR A 26 4.73 -24.34 32.44
CA TYR A 26 5.86 -24.09 33.34
C TYR A 26 7.08 -24.96 33.03
N ASP A 27 6.88 -26.13 32.41
CA ASP A 27 7.96 -27.02 31.97
C ASP A 27 8.61 -26.57 30.65
N ILE A 28 7.99 -25.63 29.92
CA ILE A 28 8.56 -25.07 28.69
C ILE A 28 9.55 -23.97 29.06
N THR A 29 10.83 -24.31 29.14
CA THR A 29 11.89 -23.29 29.23
C THR A 29 12.00 -22.56 27.89
N PRO A 30 11.69 -21.25 27.80
CA PRO A 30 11.80 -20.52 26.55
C PRO A 30 13.26 -20.52 26.09
N GLN A 31 13.52 -20.99 24.87
CA GLN A 31 14.87 -20.91 24.32
C GLN A 31 15.26 -19.43 24.17
N ALA A 32 16.45 -19.08 24.65
CA ALA A 32 16.97 -17.72 24.55
C ALA A 32 17.03 -17.30 23.08
N VAL A 33 16.21 -16.32 22.72
CA VAL A 33 16.15 -15.79 21.35
C VAL A 33 17.54 -15.25 20.98
N PRO A 34 18.17 -15.73 19.89
CA PRO A 34 19.53 -15.35 19.54
C PRO A 34 19.55 -13.98 18.85
N LEU A 35 19.17 -12.93 19.59
CA LEU A 35 19.08 -11.55 19.09
C LEU A 35 20.39 -11.08 18.45
N ARG A 36 21.53 -11.48 19.03
CA ARG A 36 22.86 -11.17 18.48
C ARG A 36 23.13 -11.79 17.12
N ALA A 37 22.61 -13.00 16.86
CA ALA A 37 22.74 -13.65 15.56
C ALA A 37 21.86 -12.96 14.51
N ILE A 38 20.63 -12.59 14.88
CA ILE A 38 19.69 -11.85 14.03
C ILE A 38 20.26 -10.47 13.66
N GLU A 39 20.79 -9.74 14.64
CA GLU A 39 21.41 -8.44 14.41
C GLU A 39 22.65 -8.52 13.50
N HIS A 40 23.50 -9.53 13.71
CA HIS A 40 24.71 -9.71 12.90
C HIS A 40 24.35 -10.08 11.46
N HIS A 41 23.33 -10.93 11.28
CA HIS A 41 22.81 -11.28 9.95
C HIS A 41 22.22 -10.05 9.24
N GLY A 42 21.39 -9.25 9.93
CA GLY A 42 20.82 -8.02 9.39
C GLY A 42 21.88 -6.98 9.01
N ARG A 43 22.92 -6.80 9.83
CA ARG A 43 24.06 -5.91 9.52
C ARG A 43 24.86 -6.39 8.32
N ALA A 44 25.10 -7.70 8.19
CA ALA A 44 25.82 -8.27 7.05
C ALA A 44 25.05 -8.07 5.73
N VAL A 45 23.73 -8.30 5.72
CA VAL A 45 22.86 -8.05 4.56
C VAL A 45 22.87 -6.57 4.16
N ARG A 46 22.76 -5.66 5.14
CA ARG A 46 22.79 -4.21 4.89
C ARG A 46 24.12 -3.73 4.30
N ARG A 47 25.25 -4.31 4.75
CA ARG A 47 26.60 -4.00 4.21
C ARG A 47 26.80 -4.54 2.80
N ARG A 48 26.35 -5.76 2.50
CA ARG A 48 26.41 -6.35 1.15
C ARG A 48 25.62 -5.52 0.13
N ARG A 49 24.43 -5.03 0.51
CA ARG A 49 23.61 -4.14 -0.33
C ARG A 49 24.26 -2.78 -0.60
N ARG A 50 25.04 -2.24 0.34
CA ARG A 50 25.79 -0.97 0.15
C ARG A 50 27.01 -1.15 -0.75
N ALA A 51 27.68 -2.30 -0.70
CA ALA A 51 28.83 -2.59 -1.56
C ALA A 51 28.44 -2.79 -3.04
N ALA A 52 27.26 -3.38 -3.32
CA ALA A 52 26.74 -3.54 -4.68
C ALA A 52 26.37 -2.19 -5.34
N ALA A 53 26.12 -1.13 -4.56
CA ALA A 53 25.75 0.19 -5.08
C ALA A 53 26.94 1.03 -5.59
N LEU A 54 28.19 0.63 -5.32
CA LEU A 54 29.39 1.39 -5.72
C LEU A 54 30.06 0.88 -7.00
N GLY A 55 29.72 -0.33 -7.48
CA GLY A 55 30.35 -0.93 -8.67
C GLY A 55 29.73 -0.51 -10.02
N THR A 56 28.45 -0.16 -10.04
CA THR A 56 27.70 0.06 -11.30
C THR A 56 27.86 1.46 -11.89
N GLY A 57 28.46 2.41 -11.15
CA GLY A 57 28.59 3.81 -11.57
C GLY A 57 29.79 4.10 -12.49
N CYS A 58 30.90 3.37 -12.37
CA CYS A 58 32.13 3.70 -13.11
C CYS A 58 32.21 3.08 -14.52
N ALA A 59 31.37 2.10 -14.88
CA ALA A 59 31.40 1.48 -16.20
C ALA A 59 30.57 2.24 -17.26
N LEU A 60 29.62 3.09 -16.84
CA LEU A 60 28.68 3.76 -17.74
C LEU A 60 29.12 5.16 -18.21
N LEU A 61 30.22 5.70 -17.67
CA LEU A 61 30.67 7.06 -18.00
C LEU A 61 31.61 7.15 -19.21
N LEU A 62 32.08 6.03 -19.78
CA LEU A 62 33.03 6.04 -20.91
C LEU A 62 32.42 5.68 -22.28
N LEU A 63 31.13 5.37 -22.35
CA LEU A 63 30.44 5.00 -23.60
C LEU A 63 29.69 6.12 -24.35
N PRO A 64 29.28 7.28 -23.76
CA PRO A 64 28.45 8.23 -24.50
C PRO A 64 29.23 9.34 -25.24
N PHE A 65 30.57 9.35 -25.22
CA PHE A 65 31.33 10.45 -25.85
C PHE A 65 31.70 10.22 -27.33
N ALA A 66 31.53 8.99 -27.86
CA ALA A 66 31.93 8.66 -29.23
C ALA A 66 30.83 8.85 -30.30
N LEU A 67 29.56 9.07 -29.93
CA LEU A 67 28.42 9.04 -30.87
C LEU A 67 27.93 10.41 -31.35
N VAL A 68 28.42 11.53 -30.80
CA VAL A 68 27.87 12.88 -31.07
C VAL A 68 28.52 13.59 -32.28
N LEU A 69 29.53 13.00 -32.92
CA LEU A 69 30.33 13.70 -33.95
C LEU A 69 30.07 13.34 -35.42
N THR A 70 29.10 12.49 -35.78
CA THR A 70 29.04 11.96 -37.17
C THR A 70 27.77 12.19 -37.99
N LEU A 71 26.75 12.95 -37.55
CA LEU A 71 25.55 13.16 -38.37
C LEU A 71 25.19 14.65 -38.57
N ARG A 72 25.75 15.23 -39.63
CA ARG A 72 25.15 16.34 -40.41
C ARG A 72 24.57 15.75 -41.70
N PRO A 73 23.32 16.08 -42.05
CA PRO A 73 23.05 16.98 -43.20
C PRO A 73 21.85 17.91 -42.89
N GLY A 74 21.62 19.11 -43.45
CA GLY A 74 22.05 19.75 -44.70
C GLY A 74 20.86 19.95 -45.66
N GLY A 75 20.13 21.07 -45.57
CA GLY A 75 19.30 21.63 -46.68
C GLY A 75 17.76 21.70 -46.52
N PRO A 76 17.05 22.62 -47.21
CA PRO A 76 15.91 23.41 -46.69
C PRO A 76 14.50 23.04 -47.24
N PRO A 77 13.40 23.66 -46.75
CA PRO A 77 12.03 23.09 -46.81
C PRO A 77 11.18 23.60 -47.99
N PRO A 78 10.13 22.85 -48.39
CA PRO A 78 8.97 23.41 -49.07
C PRO A 78 7.68 23.40 -48.23
N THR A 79 7.01 24.55 -48.27
CA THR A 79 5.69 24.89 -47.74
C THR A 79 4.56 24.16 -48.50
N VAL A 80 3.65 23.47 -47.80
CA VAL A 80 2.32 23.08 -48.34
C VAL A 80 1.23 23.22 -47.27
N ARG A 81 0.10 23.78 -47.71
CA ARG A 81 -1.12 24.22 -46.99
C ARG A 81 -1.85 23.16 -46.15
N PRO A 82 -2.71 23.59 -45.19
CA PRO A 82 -3.50 22.72 -44.34
C PRO A 82 -4.78 22.23 -45.04
N MET A 83 -5.17 20.97 -44.78
CA MET A 83 -6.48 20.44 -45.17
C MET A 83 -7.14 19.76 -43.96
N ALA A 84 -8.43 20.03 -43.81
CA ALA A 84 -9.28 19.69 -42.65
C ALA A 84 -9.60 18.20 -42.51
N PRO A 85 -9.98 17.71 -41.31
CA PRO A 85 -10.12 16.28 -41.01
C PRO A 85 -11.53 15.74 -41.31
N PRO A 86 -11.70 14.46 -41.71
CA PRO A 86 -12.99 13.78 -41.61
C PRO A 86 -13.18 13.12 -40.23
N ALA A 87 -14.43 13.20 -39.74
CA ALA A 87 -14.88 12.69 -38.45
C ALA A 87 -14.95 11.14 -38.38
N PRO A 88 -14.78 10.52 -37.19
CA PRO A 88 -14.84 9.08 -37.02
C PRO A 88 -16.28 8.54 -36.97
N THR A 89 -16.50 7.41 -37.64
CA THR A 89 -17.71 6.59 -37.55
C THR A 89 -17.70 5.81 -36.22
N ALA A 90 -18.80 5.91 -35.46
CA ALA A 90 -18.97 5.24 -34.18
C ALA A 90 -19.06 3.71 -34.35
N SER A 91 -18.19 2.98 -33.65
CA SER A 91 -18.37 1.55 -33.37
C SER A 91 -18.67 1.42 -31.87
N ALA A 92 -19.81 0.82 -31.55
CA ALA A 92 -20.27 0.63 -30.19
C ALA A 92 -19.37 -0.40 -29.48
N SER A 93 -18.49 0.09 -28.61
CA SER A 93 -17.76 -0.72 -27.64
C SER A 93 -18.41 -0.55 -26.28
N LEU A 94 -18.67 -1.67 -25.59
CA LEU A 94 -19.34 -1.73 -24.28
C LEU A 94 -18.52 -0.96 -23.24
N THR A 95 -18.98 0.25 -22.92
CA THR A 95 -18.36 1.13 -21.92
C THR A 95 -18.52 0.52 -20.52
N PRO A 96 -17.44 0.41 -19.71
CA PRO A 96 -17.55 0.07 -18.29
C PRO A 96 -18.48 1.06 -17.58
N ALA A 97 -19.28 0.56 -16.64
CA ALA A 97 -20.27 1.33 -15.90
C ALA A 97 -19.65 2.61 -15.29
N ARG A 98 -20.01 3.77 -15.84
CA ARG A 98 -19.66 5.09 -15.34
C ARG A 98 -20.61 5.42 -14.17
N ILE A 99 -20.09 5.40 -12.95
CA ILE A 99 -20.83 5.96 -11.80
C ILE A 99 -20.80 7.48 -11.95
N ALA A 100 -21.91 8.19 -11.75
CA ALA A 100 -21.96 9.66 -11.76
C ALA A 100 -21.96 10.20 -10.32
N GLY A 101 -20.99 11.02 -9.95
CA GLY A 101 -20.84 11.67 -8.63
C GLY A 101 -19.43 12.26 -8.46
N PRO A 102 -19.15 13.12 -7.45
CA PRO A 102 -17.78 13.56 -7.17
C PRO A 102 -16.94 12.31 -6.85
N TYR A 103 -15.98 12.01 -7.71
CA TYR A 103 -15.24 10.75 -7.64
C TYR A 103 -14.48 10.66 -6.33
N ALA A 104 -14.65 9.51 -5.65
CA ALA A 104 -14.36 9.25 -4.25
C ALA A 104 -13.02 9.82 -3.76
N GLY A 105 -13.02 10.65 -2.71
CA GLY A 105 -11.81 11.04 -1.99
C GLY A 105 -11.03 12.24 -2.54
N GLN A 106 -10.14 12.80 -1.71
CA GLN A 106 -9.30 13.95 -2.09
C GLN A 106 -8.06 13.49 -2.87
N THR A 107 -7.49 14.36 -3.71
CA THR A 107 -6.15 14.13 -4.29
C THR A 107 -5.18 15.19 -3.82
N ARG A 108 -3.98 14.75 -3.42
CA ARG A 108 -2.85 15.61 -3.07
C ARG A 108 -1.66 15.24 -3.97
N VAL A 109 -1.07 16.25 -4.60
CA VAL A 109 0.19 16.11 -5.35
C VAL A 109 1.27 16.72 -4.49
N VAL A 110 2.37 16.00 -4.30
CA VAL A 110 3.46 16.37 -3.40
C VAL A 110 4.81 16.19 -4.05
N GLU A 111 5.80 16.90 -3.55
CA GLU A 111 7.19 16.67 -3.93
C GLU A 111 7.77 15.44 -3.20
N PRO A 112 8.81 14.79 -3.75
CA PRO A 112 9.47 13.69 -3.07
C PRO A 112 10.00 14.10 -1.69
N GLY A 113 9.58 13.38 -0.64
CA GLY A 113 9.96 13.63 0.74
C GLY A 113 9.07 14.65 1.48
N GLU A 114 8.12 15.29 0.81
CA GLU A 114 7.16 16.19 1.45
C GLU A 114 6.22 15.41 2.38
N ARG A 115 6.17 15.83 3.65
CA ARG A 115 5.39 15.18 4.71
C ARG A 115 3.99 15.73 4.75
N VAL A 116 3.02 14.85 4.54
CA VAL A 116 1.59 15.15 4.68
C VAL A 116 1.13 14.73 6.06
N ASP A 117 0.63 15.68 6.84
CA ASP A 117 -0.10 15.38 8.07
C ASP A 117 -1.48 14.81 7.72
N VAL A 118 -1.76 13.61 8.23
CA VAL A 118 -3.04 12.91 8.03
C VAL A 118 -3.90 12.89 9.30
N GLY A 119 -3.42 13.50 10.39
CA GLY A 119 -4.08 13.60 11.68
C GLY A 119 -3.39 12.80 12.79
N LYS A 120 -3.62 13.21 14.05
CA LYS A 120 -3.07 12.55 15.26
C LYS A 120 -1.53 12.48 15.27
N GLY A 121 -0.87 13.44 14.63
CA GLY A 121 0.59 13.45 14.47
C GLY A 121 1.12 12.43 13.46
N THR A 122 0.23 11.71 12.77
CA THR A 122 0.59 10.75 11.73
C THR A 122 1.01 11.48 10.47
N GLN A 123 2.12 11.05 9.87
CA GLN A 123 2.67 11.65 8.65
C GLN A 123 2.88 10.59 7.58
N ILE A 124 2.51 10.92 6.34
CA ILE A 124 2.78 10.10 5.15
C ILE A 124 3.59 10.92 4.16
N TRP A 125 4.58 10.31 3.52
CA TRP A 125 5.30 10.93 2.40
C TRP A 125 5.70 9.91 1.35
N LEU A 126 5.91 10.40 0.14
CA LEU A 126 6.33 9.59 -0.99
C LEU A 126 7.77 9.88 -1.37
N THR A 127 8.44 8.88 -1.90
CA THR A 127 9.73 8.99 -2.58
C THR A 127 9.62 8.25 -3.89
N GLY A 128 10.58 8.41 -4.82
CA GLY A 128 10.61 7.60 -6.04
C GLY A 128 10.68 6.08 -5.82
N LYS A 129 10.83 5.61 -4.57
CA LYS A 129 10.90 4.20 -4.19
C LYS A 129 9.65 3.66 -3.50
N GLY A 130 8.70 4.52 -3.16
CA GLY A 130 7.47 4.11 -2.47
C GLY A 130 7.06 5.02 -1.33
N LYS A 131 6.15 4.50 -0.50
CA LYS A 131 5.45 5.22 0.58
C LYS A 131 6.14 5.02 1.90
N HIS A 132 6.25 6.09 2.68
CA HIS A 132 6.63 6.04 4.08
C HIS A 132 5.47 6.52 4.96
N ALA A 133 5.40 5.98 6.18
CA ALA A 133 4.47 6.43 7.21
C ALA A 133 5.20 6.55 8.56
N TYR A 134 4.83 7.56 9.33
CA TYR A 134 5.25 7.74 10.71
C TYR A 134 4.00 7.90 11.57
N GLU A 135 3.80 6.99 12.52
CA GLU A 135 2.59 6.89 13.34
C GLU A 135 2.96 6.91 14.83
N PRO A 136 3.16 8.10 15.43
CA PRO A 136 3.77 8.23 16.75
C PRO A 136 2.99 7.57 17.89
N VAL A 137 1.66 7.42 17.75
CA VAL A 137 0.84 6.73 18.76
C VAL A 137 1.02 5.21 18.70
N MET A 138 1.53 4.70 17.58
CA MET A 138 1.64 3.28 17.27
C MET A 138 3.07 2.78 17.41
N SER A 139 4.00 3.54 16.84
CA SER A 139 5.41 3.22 16.77
C SER A 139 6.24 4.47 16.53
N GLU A 140 7.37 4.57 17.22
CA GLU A 140 8.41 5.58 16.95
C GLU A 140 9.20 5.27 15.66
N LEU A 141 8.97 4.10 15.05
CA LEU A 141 9.63 3.69 13.82
C LEU A 141 8.87 4.21 12.59
N VAL A 142 9.64 4.61 11.59
CA VAL A 142 9.12 4.90 10.26
C VAL A 142 8.89 3.60 9.50
N GLU A 143 7.66 3.41 9.05
CA GLU A 143 7.30 2.31 8.16
C GLU A 143 7.57 2.69 6.70
N PHE A 144 7.95 1.70 5.90
CA PHE A 144 8.24 1.88 4.48
C PHE A 144 7.62 0.76 3.65
N GLN A 145 6.76 1.13 2.70
CA GLN A 145 6.24 0.25 1.68
C GLN A 145 7.03 0.46 0.39
N ASN A 146 7.85 -0.53 0.04
CA ASN A 146 8.66 -0.50 -1.16
C ASN A 146 7.79 -0.74 -2.41
N LEU A 147 7.79 0.20 -3.35
CA LEU A 147 7.10 0.05 -4.64
C LEU A 147 7.73 -1.06 -5.50
N PHE A 148 9.02 -1.30 -5.33
CA PHE A 148 9.78 -2.30 -6.08
C PHE A 148 9.95 -3.60 -5.31
N ASP A 149 9.01 -3.90 -4.42
CA ASP A 149 8.97 -5.22 -3.80
C ASP A 149 8.70 -6.30 -4.87
N GLU A 150 9.24 -7.51 -4.67
CA GLU A 150 9.10 -8.60 -5.63
C GLU A 150 7.65 -9.08 -5.75
N ASP A 151 6.86 -8.87 -4.70
CA ASP A 151 5.42 -9.17 -4.67
C ASP A 151 4.58 -8.13 -5.45
N ILE A 152 5.19 -7.02 -5.89
CA ILE A 152 4.50 -5.95 -6.63
C ILE A 152 4.78 -6.07 -8.13
N ASP A 153 3.81 -6.61 -8.86
CA ASP A 153 3.79 -6.60 -10.31
C ASP A 153 3.23 -5.28 -10.86
N ARG A 154 4.13 -4.35 -11.18
CA ARG A 154 3.80 -3.02 -11.73
C ARG A 154 3.45 -3.02 -13.21
N SER A 155 3.55 -4.16 -13.89
CA SER A 155 3.20 -4.25 -15.32
C SER A 155 1.69 -4.21 -15.58
N ARG A 156 0.90 -4.42 -14.52
CA ARG A 156 -0.56 -4.36 -14.52
C ARG A 156 -1.06 -3.43 -13.42
N PRO A 157 -2.24 -2.80 -13.61
CA PRO A 157 -2.88 -2.03 -12.56
C PRO A 157 -3.12 -2.88 -11.31
N GLY A 158 -2.74 -2.36 -10.14
CA GLY A 158 -2.85 -3.06 -8.87
C GLY A 158 -2.80 -2.13 -7.66
N ALA A 159 -3.10 -2.69 -6.50
CA ALA A 159 -2.98 -2.03 -5.22
C ALA A 159 -2.35 -2.96 -4.19
N ALA A 160 -1.54 -2.37 -3.31
CA ALA A 160 -0.99 -3.02 -2.14
C ALA A 160 -1.49 -2.29 -0.89
N MET A 161 -1.64 -3.02 0.20
CA MET A 161 -2.18 -2.52 1.46
C MET A 161 -1.15 -2.62 2.58
N GLN A 162 -1.18 -1.64 3.46
CA GLN A 162 -0.44 -1.60 4.70
C GLN A 162 -1.33 -0.94 5.76
N GLU A 163 -1.80 -1.74 6.71
CA GLU A 163 -2.59 -1.28 7.83
C GLU A 163 -1.75 -1.28 9.11
N ALA A 164 -1.80 -0.18 9.84
CA ALA A 164 -1.32 -0.13 11.20
C ALA A 164 -2.50 -0.35 12.14
N THR A 165 -2.74 -1.61 12.50
CA THR A 165 -3.83 -2.03 13.40
C THR A 165 -3.29 -2.35 14.79
N SER A 166 -3.26 -1.35 15.66
CA SER A 166 -2.84 -1.56 17.06
C SER A 166 -3.62 -0.63 18.00
N GLY A 167 -4.12 -1.23 19.09
CA GLY A 167 -4.34 -0.60 20.40
C GLY A 167 -5.32 0.57 20.57
N THR A 168 -5.52 1.40 19.57
CA THR A 168 -6.12 2.73 19.66
C THR A 168 -7.57 2.74 19.15
N ASP A 169 -8.22 3.88 19.33
CA ASP A 169 -9.57 4.19 18.86
C ASP A 169 -9.60 4.61 17.38
N TYR A 170 -8.46 4.60 16.70
CA TYR A 170 -8.34 4.91 15.28
C TYR A 170 -7.51 3.85 14.55
N ALA A 171 -7.55 3.89 13.22
CA ALA A 171 -6.71 3.07 12.35
C ALA A 171 -6.27 3.89 11.15
N LEU A 172 -4.99 3.75 10.78
CA LEU A 172 -4.50 4.21 9.49
C LEU A 172 -4.61 3.06 8.49
N LEU A 173 -5.50 3.23 7.52
CA LEU A 173 -5.61 2.36 6.36
C LEU A 173 -4.84 3.03 5.24
N SER A 174 -3.76 2.41 4.77
CA SER A 174 -2.94 3.03 3.72
C SER A 174 -2.39 2.00 2.76
N GLY A 175 -1.83 2.46 1.64
CA GLY A 175 -1.22 1.55 0.70
C GLY A 175 -0.70 2.24 -0.55
N LEU A 176 -0.36 1.44 -1.54
CA LEU A 176 0.07 1.87 -2.86
C LEU A 176 -1.01 1.52 -3.89
N TYR A 177 -1.10 2.32 -4.94
CA TYR A 177 -1.64 1.91 -6.24
C TYR A 177 -0.52 2.03 -7.27
N PHE A 178 -0.55 1.18 -8.30
CA PHE A 178 0.51 1.12 -9.31
C PHE A 178 0.01 0.55 -10.64
N GLY A 179 0.81 0.70 -11.69
CA GLY A 179 0.52 0.18 -13.04
C GLY A 179 -0.60 0.93 -13.77
N THR A 180 -0.97 2.13 -13.32
CA THR A 180 -2.04 2.92 -13.94
C THR A 180 -1.52 3.69 -15.16
N ARG A 181 -2.39 3.95 -16.15
CA ARG A 181 -2.03 4.75 -17.34
C ARG A 181 -2.50 6.21 -17.26
N THR A 182 -3.51 6.46 -16.45
CA THR A 182 -4.06 7.78 -16.20
C THR A 182 -3.84 8.14 -14.72
N PRO A 183 -3.71 9.44 -14.40
CA PRO A 183 -3.50 9.86 -13.03
C PRO A 183 -4.72 9.54 -12.15
N ALA A 184 -4.50 8.85 -11.03
CA ALA A 184 -5.54 8.63 -10.03
C ALA A 184 -6.00 9.97 -9.43
N ALA A 185 -7.31 10.12 -9.23
CA ALA A 185 -7.92 11.31 -8.66
C ALA A 185 -8.82 10.98 -7.45
N GLY A 186 -9.03 9.70 -7.16
CA GLY A 186 -9.89 9.27 -6.07
C GLY A 186 -9.65 7.84 -5.61
N VAL A 187 -10.03 7.54 -4.38
CA VAL A 187 -9.97 6.21 -3.78
C VAL A 187 -11.17 5.97 -2.85
N ARG A 188 -11.73 4.77 -2.95
CA ARG A 188 -12.78 4.24 -2.07
C ARG A 188 -12.35 2.91 -1.47
N LEU A 189 -12.59 2.77 -0.18
CA LEU A 189 -12.39 1.54 0.56
C LEU A 189 -13.74 0.93 0.91
N GLU A 190 -13.87 -0.37 0.72
CA GLU A 190 -14.91 -1.19 1.33
C GLU A 190 -14.26 -1.94 2.50
N LEU A 191 -14.83 -1.80 3.68
CA LEU A 191 -14.38 -2.44 4.91
C LEU A 191 -15.12 -3.76 5.10
N ARG A 192 -14.49 -4.70 5.81
CA ARG A 192 -15.08 -6.00 6.13
C ARG A 192 -16.36 -5.91 6.98
N ASP A 193 -16.57 -4.79 7.67
CA ASP A 193 -17.80 -4.51 8.42
C ASP A 193 -18.93 -3.91 7.56
N GLY A 194 -18.74 -3.86 6.24
CA GLY A 194 -19.69 -3.34 5.26
C GLY A 194 -19.69 -1.82 5.12
N ARG A 195 -18.90 -1.09 5.91
CA ARG A 195 -18.77 0.36 5.73
C ARG A 195 -17.96 0.68 4.48
N THR A 196 -18.23 1.84 3.91
CA THR A 196 -17.47 2.41 2.80
C THR A 196 -16.83 3.72 3.22
N LEU A 197 -15.54 3.91 2.93
CA LEU A 197 -14.81 5.14 3.22
C LEU A 197 -14.21 5.72 1.95
N ASP A 198 -14.37 7.02 1.77
CA ASP A 198 -13.65 7.77 0.75
C ASP A 198 -12.34 8.28 1.33
N GLY A 199 -11.22 8.00 0.66
CA GLY A 199 -9.89 8.30 1.17
C GLY A 199 -9.21 9.48 0.51
N THR A 200 -7.88 9.51 0.59
CA THR A 200 -7.06 10.47 -0.13
C THR A 200 -6.04 9.75 -0.97
N VAL A 201 -5.93 10.14 -2.24
CA VAL A 201 -4.86 9.76 -3.15
C VAL A 201 -3.71 10.74 -2.98
N LEU A 202 -2.50 10.21 -2.78
CA LEU A 202 -1.27 10.98 -2.72
C LEU A 202 -0.39 10.62 -3.91
N ARG A 203 0.10 11.61 -4.65
CA ARG A 203 0.90 11.41 -5.86
C ARG A 203 2.17 12.24 -5.81
N LEU A 204 3.24 11.73 -6.41
CA LEU A 204 4.40 12.57 -6.70
C LEU A 204 4.11 13.48 -7.89
N SER A 205 4.64 14.69 -7.84
CA SER A 205 4.65 15.61 -8.98
C SER A 205 5.27 14.93 -10.22
N GLY A 206 4.56 14.96 -11.35
CA GLY A 206 4.99 14.32 -12.60
C GLY A 206 4.78 12.80 -12.70
N GLU A 207 4.47 12.12 -11.60
CA GLU A 207 4.20 10.67 -11.57
C GLU A 207 2.71 10.40 -11.80
N LYS A 208 2.42 9.41 -12.64
CA LYS A 208 1.04 9.06 -13.05
C LYS A 208 0.75 7.58 -12.93
N GLU A 209 1.79 6.74 -12.86
CA GLU A 209 1.64 5.29 -12.93
C GLU A 209 1.48 4.65 -11.56
N TRP A 210 1.81 5.39 -10.49
CA TRP A 210 1.66 4.93 -9.13
C TRP A 210 1.46 6.10 -8.15
N GLY A 211 1.11 5.76 -6.92
CA GLY A 211 1.03 6.68 -5.80
C GLY A 211 0.60 5.94 -4.54
N ALA A 212 0.30 6.68 -3.48
CA ALA A 212 -0.30 6.11 -2.28
C ALA A 212 -1.78 6.46 -2.15
N TRP A 213 -2.46 5.70 -1.31
CA TRP A 213 -3.77 6.05 -0.79
C TRP A 213 -3.73 5.95 0.73
N TYR A 214 -4.59 6.73 1.39
CA TYR A 214 -4.76 6.63 2.84
C TYR A 214 -6.16 7.05 3.31
N VAL A 215 -6.54 6.52 4.47
CA VAL A 215 -7.69 6.91 5.27
C VAL A 215 -7.28 6.82 6.75
N LEU A 216 -7.51 7.89 7.51
CA LEU A 216 -7.49 7.84 8.96
C LEU A 216 -8.93 7.70 9.45
N THR A 217 -9.28 6.58 10.08
CA THR A 217 -10.66 6.28 10.48
C THR A 217 -10.78 5.93 11.96
N HIS A 218 -11.96 6.16 12.52
CA HIS A 218 -12.28 5.71 13.87
C HIS A 218 -12.67 4.24 13.88
N ARG A 219 -12.20 3.54 14.91
CA ARG A 219 -12.65 2.19 15.24
C ARG A 219 -13.92 2.27 16.10
N LYS A 220 -14.78 1.28 15.94
CA LYS A 220 -15.97 1.16 16.79
C LYS A 220 -15.53 0.95 18.25
N ALA A 221 -16.05 1.77 19.15
CA ALA A 221 -15.80 1.61 20.58
C ALA A 221 -16.23 0.21 21.04
N GLY A 222 -15.43 -0.41 21.91
CA GLY A 222 -15.72 -1.75 22.43
C GLY A 222 -15.36 -2.92 21.50
N THR A 223 -14.69 -2.67 20.37
CA THR A 223 -14.19 -3.76 19.48
C THR A 223 -13.20 -4.66 20.26
N PRO A 224 -13.46 -5.98 20.36
CA PRO A 224 -12.56 -6.93 21.03
C PRO A 224 -11.13 -6.86 20.49
N HIS A 225 -10.14 -7.12 21.34
CA HIS A 225 -8.72 -7.04 20.94
C HIS A 225 -8.37 -7.97 19.77
N ALA A 226 -8.89 -9.19 19.74
CA ALA A 226 -8.65 -10.12 18.63
C ALA A 226 -9.19 -9.59 17.29
N GLU A 227 -10.36 -8.96 17.31
CA GLU A 227 -10.93 -8.28 16.14
C GLU A 227 -10.14 -7.00 15.80
N ARG A 228 -9.47 -6.40 16.79
CA ARG A 228 -8.57 -5.28 16.55
C ARG A 228 -7.33 -5.63 15.73
N LEU A 229 -6.89 -6.88 15.74
CA LEU A 229 -5.72 -7.35 15.01
C LEU A 229 -6.03 -7.75 13.56
N ARG A 230 -7.31 -7.91 13.21
CA ARG A 230 -7.71 -8.25 11.84
C ARG A 230 -7.60 -7.04 10.91
N SER A 231 -7.33 -7.32 9.64
CA SER A 231 -7.42 -6.34 8.57
C SER A 231 -8.83 -5.78 8.49
N LEU A 232 -8.94 -4.45 8.40
CA LEU A 232 -10.23 -3.78 8.28
C LEU A 232 -10.68 -3.67 6.82
N THR A 233 -9.72 -3.46 5.92
CA THR A 233 -10.01 -3.24 4.50
C THR A 233 -10.27 -4.57 3.81
N GLU A 234 -11.42 -4.66 3.15
CA GLU A 234 -11.76 -5.76 2.27
C GLU A 234 -11.35 -5.45 0.84
N LYS A 235 -11.59 -4.22 0.38
CA LYS A 235 -11.36 -3.84 -1.01
C LYS A 235 -10.99 -2.38 -1.15
N VAL A 236 -10.10 -2.11 -2.09
CA VAL A 236 -9.69 -0.76 -2.50
C VAL A 236 -10.04 -0.58 -3.97
N THR A 237 -10.70 0.53 -4.29
CA THR A 237 -10.96 0.94 -5.67
C THR A 237 -10.40 2.34 -5.89
N VAL A 238 -9.55 2.49 -6.91
CA VAL A 238 -8.91 3.75 -7.30
C VAL A 238 -9.52 4.23 -8.61
N TYR A 239 -9.80 5.53 -8.69
CA TYR A 239 -10.49 6.15 -9.82
C TYR A 239 -9.65 7.25 -10.45
N ASP A 240 -9.85 7.53 -11.73
CA ASP A 240 -9.41 8.79 -12.35
C ASP A 240 -10.39 9.94 -12.05
N LYS A 241 -10.11 11.12 -12.62
CA LYS A 241 -10.92 12.32 -12.44
C LYS A 241 -12.29 12.23 -13.14
N GLU A 242 -12.47 11.27 -14.03
CA GLU A 242 -13.72 10.94 -14.72
C GLU A 242 -14.48 9.80 -14.06
N GLY A 243 -13.96 9.25 -12.95
CA GLY A 243 -14.59 8.13 -12.23
C GLY A 243 -14.38 6.77 -12.83
N THR A 244 -13.54 6.68 -13.84
CA THR A 244 -13.16 5.39 -14.40
C THR A 244 -12.35 4.65 -13.36
N VAL A 245 -12.70 3.38 -13.13
CA VAL A 245 -11.92 2.50 -12.26
C VAL A 245 -10.56 2.25 -12.89
N LEU A 246 -9.50 2.64 -12.19
CA LEU A 246 -8.11 2.38 -12.57
C LEU A 246 -7.60 1.08 -11.95
N VAL A 247 -7.97 0.85 -10.69
CA VAL A 247 -7.61 -0.32 -9.92
C VAL A 247 -8.83 -0.73 -9.09
N SER A 248 -9.10 -2.02 -9.01
CA SER A 248 -9.99 -2.59 -8.01
C SER A 248 -9.34 -3.86 -7.47
N ARG A 249 -9.08 -3.88 -6.16
CA ARG A 249 -8.37 -4.99 -5.49
C ARG A 249 -9.10 -5.38 -4.22
N THR A 250 -9.51 -6.64 -4.16
CA THR A 250 -9.96 -7.29 -2.92
C THR A 250 -8.76 -7.92 -2.22
N PHE A 251 -8.78 -7.89 -0.89
CA PHE A 251 -7.78 -8.47 -0.01
C PHE A 251 -8.42 -9.62 0.77
N ASP A 252 -7.72 -10.76 0.79
CA ASP A 252 -8.10 -11.91 1.60
C ASP A 252 -7.69 -11.69 3.06
N ASP A 253 -8.25 -12.49 3.97
CA ASP A 253 -8.07 -12.37 5.43
C ASP A 253 -6.85 -13.14 5.93
#